data_AF-A0A4W5KHN1-F1
#
_entry.id   AF-A0A4W5KHN1-F1
#
_cell.length_a   1.000
_cell.length_b   1.000
_cell.length_c   1.000
_cell.angle_alpha   90.00
_cell.angle_beta   90.00
_cell.angle_gamma   90.00
#
_symmetry.space_group_name_H-M   'P 1'
#
loop_
_entity.id
_entity.type
_entity.pdbx_description
1 polymer ?
#
loop_
_entity_poly.entity_id
_entity_poly.type
_entity_poly.pdbx_seq_one_letter_code
_entity_poly.pdbx_strand_id
1 'polypeptide(L)'
;MKLIGPQLRDNHTTLEPDHTATELAVRRGHTPPTGPISLANGNARLDTSWETATGNGTYPGFALVGLVSYKTMERSVNNSFQYLTDTNTDTDTDTDTDTDTDTDTDTDTDTDTDTDTDTDTDTDTATTTASKPSYQISSKVVTAFVSNPATDHLAQPVILTFKHLQVRAESAEMNYTCVFWSEGRVQEAGGAWSRRGCTKVTSNATHTVCSCTHLSSFAVLMALYPVKVHTHTHTHTNTHTLGDVKIMLLTLCCQLS
;
A
#
# COMPACT_ATOMS: atom_id res chain seq x y z
N MET A 1 -15.47 24.44 -11.94
CA MET A 1 -16.03 23.11 -11.62
C MET A 1 -17.00 22.72 -12.71
N LYS A 2 -16.68 21.71 -13.54
CA LYS A 2 -17.69 21.05 -14.39
C LYS A 2 -18.63 20.31 -13.44
N LEU A 3 -19.94 20.60 -13.48
CA LEU A 3 -20.91 19.83 -12.72
C LEU A 3 -20.87 18.38 -13.20
N ILE A 4 -20.54 17.45 -12.31
CA ILE A 4 -20.52 16.01 -12.58
C ILE A 4 -21.96 15.44 -12.60
N GLY A 5 -22.91 16.14 -11.96
CA GLY A 5 -24.31 15.72 -11.81
C GLY A 5 -25.01 15.22 -13.09
N PRO A 6 -24.95 15.92 -14.24
CA PRO A 6 -25.60 15.45 -15.48
C PRO A 6 -24.97 14.18 -16.08
N GLN A 7 -23.72 13.86 -15.75
CA GLN A 7 -22.98 12.73 -16.33
C GLN A 7 -23.12 11.42 -15.55
N LEU A 8 -23.68 11.47 -14.33
CA LEU A 8 -23.95 10.30 -13.49
C LEU A 8 -25.38 9.75 -13.66
N ARG A 9 -26.00 9.98 -14.83
CA ARG A 9 -27.33 9.45 -15.15
C ARG A 9 -27.30 7.96 -15.47
N ASP A 10 -26.15 7.47 -15.95
CA ASP A 10 -25.95 6.07 -16.29
C ASP A 10 -25.42 5.29 -15.10
N ASN A 11 -25.70 3.98 -15.07
CA ASN A 11 -25.18 3.09 -14.02
C ASN A 11 -23.65 2.95 -14.06
N HIS A 12 -23.02 3.31 -15.19
CA HIS A 12 -21.58 3.34 -15.38
C HIS A 12 -21.20 4.61 -16.15
N THR A 13 -20.25 5.38 -15.60
CA THR A 13 -19.78 6.63 -16.16
C THR A 13 -18.26 6.60 -16.28
N THR A 14 -17.77 6.81 -17.51
CA THR A 14 -16.36 6.99 -17.81
C THR A 14 -16.06 8.46 -18.00
N LEU A 15 -15.03 8.98 -17.33
CA LEU A 15 -14.59 10.37 -17.44
C LEU A 15 -13.06 10.40 -17.65
N GLU A 16 -12.60 11.02 -18.73
CA GLU A 16 -11.16 11.18 -19.01
C GLU A 16 -10.75 12.67 -19.14
N PRO A 17 -10.58 13.40 -18.02
CA PRO A 17 -9.98 14.73 -18.03
C PRO A 17 -8.49 14.68 -18.44
N ASP A 18 -7.88 15.84 -18.67
CA ASP A 18 -6.49 15.96 -19.14
C ASP A 18 -5.46 15.23 -18.25
N HIS A 19 -5.76 15.06 -16.96
CA HIS A 19 -4.82 14.51 -15.97
C HIS A 19 -5.27 13.22 -15.28
N THR A 20 -6.49 12.75 -15.51
CA THR A 20 -7.02 11.52 -14.89
C THR A 20 -7.80 10.66 -15.88
N ALA A 21 -7.95 9.38 -15.55
CA ALA A 21 -8.90 8.47 -16.18
C ALA A 21 -9.75 7.86 -15.07
N THR A 22 -11.06 8.10 -15.11
CA THR A 22 -11.98 7.80 -14.01
C THR A 22 -13.10 6.90 -14.52
N GLU A 23 -13.35 5.82 -13.80
CA GLU A 23 -14.53 4.96 -13.96
C GLU A 23 -15.37 5.03 -12.70
N LEU A 24 -16.68 5.19 -12.85
CA LEU A 24 -17.64 5.23 -11.76
C LEU A 24 -18.79 4.27 -12.08
N ALA A 25 -19.23 3.51 -11.08
CA ALA A 25 -20.49 2.80 -11.14
C ALA A 25 -21.39 3.23 -9.99
N VAL A 26 -22.62 3.60 -10.31
CA VAL A 26 -23.64 4.01 -9.34
C VAL A 26 -24.84 3.09 -9.47
N ARG A 27 -25.35 2.60 -8.35
CA ARG A 27 -26.65 1.93 -8.26
C ARG A 27 -27.53 2.67 -7.28
N ARG A 28 -28.77 2.94 -7.68
CA ARG A 28 -29.78 3.61 -6.86
C ARG A 28 -30.95 2.66 -6.65
N GLY A 29 -31.56 2.69 -5.47
CA GLY A 29 -32.71 1.85 -5.15
C GLY A 29 -32.99 1.81 -3.65
N HIS A 30 -34.11 1.21 -3.27
CA HIS A 30 -34.51 1.10 -1.86
C HIS A 30 -33.76 0.00 -1.11
N THR A 31 -33.23 -1.00 -1.82
CA THR A 31 -32.47 -2.11 -1.25
C THR A 31 -31.01 -2.03 -1.67
N PRO A 32 -30.06 -2.42 -0.79
CA PRO A 32 -28.64 -2.52 -1.15
C PRO A 32 -28.43 -3.44 -2.36
N PRO A 33 -27.67 -3.03 -3.38
CA PRO A 33 -27.26 -3.93 -4.45
C PRO A 33 -26.31 -5.01 -3.91
N THR A 34 -26.28 -6.17 -4.58
CA THR A 34 -25.46 -7.32 -4.19
C THR A 34 -24.66 -7.86 -5.38
N GLY A 35 -23.60 -8.61 -5.09
CA GLY A 35 -22.79 -9.32 -6.07
C GLY A 35 -21.55 -8.55 -6.57
N PRO A 36 -20.79 -9.16 -7.49
CA PRO A 36 -19.51 -8.62 -7.94
C PRO A 36 -19.67 -7.39 -8.83
N ILE A 37 -18.68 -6.51 -8.78
CA ILE A 37 -18.54 -5.35 -9.65
C ILE A 37 -17.08 -5.15 -10.04
N SER A 38 -16.87 -4.81 -11.31
CA SER A 38 -15.55 -4.54 -11.86
C SER A 38 -15.54 -3.20 -12.57
N LEU A 39 -14.53 -2.39 -12.29
CA LEU A 39 -14.23 -1.14 -13.01
C LEU A 39 -12.86 -1.28 -13.66
N ALA A 40 -12.72 -0.84 -14.90
CA ALA A 40 -11.45 -0.91 -15.61
C ALA A 40 -11.25 0.31 -16.50
N ASN A 41 -10.06 0.90 -16.40
CA ASN A 41 -9.57 1.89 -17.37
C ASN A 41 -8.31 1.37 -18.05
N GLY A 42 -7.70 2.18 -18.92
CA GLY A 42 -6.49 1.77 -19.66
C GLY A 42 -5.24 1.47 -18.81
N ASN A 43 -5.25 1.75 -17.50
CA ASN A 43 -4.11 1.62 -16.59
C ASN A 43 -4.33 0.58 -15.49
N ALA A 44 -5.57 0.39 -15.03
CA ALA A 44 -5.86 -0.56 -13.98
C ALA A 44 -7.31 -1.08 -14.03
N ARG A 45 -7.52 -2.19 -13.33
CA ARG A 45 -8.82 -2.79 -13.06
C ARG A 45 -8.99 -2.99 -11.56
N LEU A 46 -10.18 -2.67 -11.05
CA LEU A 46 -10.64 -2.91 -9.70
C LEU A 46 -11.76 -3.97 -9.75
N ASP A 47 -11.58 -5.07 -9.03
CA ASP A 47 -12.60 -6.08 -8.77
C ASP A 47 -12.98 -6.04 -7.29
N THR A 48 -14.28 -5.86 -7.02
CA THR A 48 -14.85 -5.76 -5.67
C THR A 48 -16.32 -6.22 -5.69
N SER A 49 -17.06 -5.95 -4.62
CA SER A 49 -18.46 -6.32 -4.46
C SER A 49 -19.33 -5.13 -4.07
N TRP A 50 -20.63 -5.20 -4.38
CA TRP A 50 -21.57 -4.17 -3.93
C TRP A 50 -21.70 -4.15 -2.40
N GLU A 51 -21.50 -5.28 -1.73
CA GLU A 51 -21.46 -5.39 -0.27
C GLU A 51 -20.32 -4.56 0.32
N THR A 52 -19.17 -4.51 -0.37
CA THR A 52 -18.05 -3.64 0.02
C THR A 52 -18.43 -2.16 -0.11
N ALA A 53 -19.19 -1.83 -1.15
CA ALA A 53 -19.60 -0.46 -1.44
C ALA A 53 -20.71 0.07 -0.52
N THR A 54 -21.60 -0.82 -0.07
CA THR A 54 -22.68 -0.48 0.87
C THR A 54 -22.21 -0.53 2.31
N GLY A 55 -21.27 -1.42 2.63
CA GLY A 55 -20.85 -1.70 4.00
C GLY A 55 -21.99 -2.26 4.86
N ASN A 56 -21.78 -2.25 6.17
CA ASN A 56 -22.75 -2.76 7.17
C ASN A 56 -23.60 -1.63 7.81
N GLY A 57 -23.50 -0.41 7.31
CA GLY A 57 -24.22 0.76 7.83
C GLY A 57 -25.63 0.92 7.28
N THR A 58 -26.30 2.00 7.69
CA THR A 58 -27.60 2.39 7.12
C THR A 58 -27.45 2.73 5.65
N TYR A 59 -28.19 2.03 4.78
CA TYR A 59 -28.14 2.23 3.34
C TYR A 59 -28.87 3.51 2.91
N PRO A 60 -28.18 4.50 2.30
CA PRO A 60 -28.76 5.81 1.97
C PRO A 60 -29.61 5.82 0.69
N GLY A 61 -29.92 4.65 0.11
CA GLY A 61 -30.67 4.52 -1.15
C GLY A 61 -29.80 4.54 -2.41
N PHE A 62 -28.47 4.55 -2.25
CA PHE A 62 -27.53 4.39 -3.36
C PHE A 62 -26.21 3.73 -2.91
N ALA A 63 -25.51 3.12 -3.85
CA ALA A 63 -24.14 2.64 -3.72
C ALA A 63 -23.29 3.17 -4.87
N LEU A 64 -22.03 3.52 -4.58
CA LEU A 64 -21.06 4.04 -5.54
C LEU A 64 -19.76 3.25 -5.41
N VAL A 65 -19.15 2.93 -6.56
CA VAL A 65 -17.77 2.44 -6.67
C VAL A 65 -17.04 3.32 -7.67
N GLY A 66 -15.79 3.66 -7.39
CA GLY A 66 -14.96 4.48 -8.26
C GLY A 66 -13.52 4.00 -8.35
N LEU A 67 -12.96 4.15 -9.55
CA LEU A 67 -11.55 3.90 -9.86
C LEU A 67 -10.99 5.07 -10.64
N VAL A 68 -9.94 5.71 -10.11
CA VAL A 68 -9.28 6.85 -10.74
C VAL A 68 -7.82 6.52 -10.97
N SER A 69 -7.30 6.73 -12.17
CA SER A 69 -5.88 6.66 -12.47
C SER A 69 -5.33 8.03 -12.81
N TYR A 70 -4.21 8.40 -12.20
CA TYR A 70 -3.54 9.67 -12.45
C TYR A 70 -2.53 9.54 -13.59
N LYS A 71 -2.57 10.44 -14.57
CA LYS A 71 -1.75 10.35 -15.78
C LYS A 71 -0.27 10.74 -15.57
N THR A 72 0.08 11.47 -14.51
CA THR A 72 1.45 12.00 -14.30
C THR A 72 2.00 11.85 -12.88
N MET A 73 1.24 11.28 -11.94
CA MET A 73 1.63 11.25 -10.53
C MET A 73 2.82 10.31 -10.26
N GLU A 74 3.07 9.33 -11.12
CA GLU A 74 4.14 8.33 -10.93
C GLU A 74 5.54 8.95 -10.84
N ARG A 75 5.76 10.12 -11.45
CA ARG A 75 7.07 10.79 -11.42
C ARG A 75 7.32 11.56 -10.13
N SER A 76 6.26 12.13 -9.55
CA SER A 76 6.36 13.01 -8.38
C SER A 76 6.55 12.27 -7.06
N VAL A 77 6.16 10.99 -7.02
CA VAL A 77 6.11 10.17 -5.79
C VAL A 77 7.08 8.98 -5.81
N ASN A 78 7.98 8.96 -6.79
CA ASN A 78 8.97 7.91 -7.00
C ASN A 78 10.12 7.91 -5.97
N ASN A 79 10.14 8.81 -4.99
CA ASN A 79 11.21 8.87 -3.99
C ASN A 79 10.71 8.63 -2.54
N SER A 80 9.40 8.45 -2.35
CA SER A 80 8.78 8.31 -1.02
C SER A 80 8.78 6.85 -0.51
N PHE A 81 9.89 6.14 -0.66
CA PHE A 81 10.04 4.71 -0.36
C PHE A 81 10.81 4.40 0.93
N GLN A 82 11.04 5.43 1.75
CA GLN A 82 12.04 5.43 2.81
C GLN A 82 11.84 4.33 3.89
N TYR A 83 10.66 3.71 3.94
CA TYR A 83 10.27 2.68 4.90
C TYR A 83 9.98 1.28 4.30
N LEU A 84 10.25 1.06 3.00
CA LEU A 84 10.03 -0.26 2.37
C LEU A 84 11.21 -1.21 2.54
N THR A 85 12.20 -0.82 3.35
CA THR A 85 13.49 -1.51 3.42
C THR A 85 13.62 -2.44 4.61
N ASP A 86 12.55 -2.62 5.38
CA ASP A 86 12.49 -3.66 6.40
C ASP A 86 12.29 -5.00 5.70
N THR A 87 13.44 -5.65 5.50
CA THR A 87 13.54 -7.11 5.54
C THR A 87 12.70 -7.58 6.71
N ASN A 88 11.74 -8.43 6.43
CA ASN A 88 10.84 -9.02 7.42
C ASN A 88 11.69 -9.79 8.44
N THR A 89 12.06 -9.16 9.55
CA THR A 89 12.56 -9.79 10.77
C THR A 89 11.70 -9.32 11.94
N ASP A 90 10.38 -9.38 11.78
CA ASP A 90 9.51 -9.48 12.95
C ASP A 90 9.61 -10.92 13.45
N THR A 91 10.62 -11.18 14.27
CA THR A 91 10.59 -12.31 15.23
C THR A 91 10.55 -11.67 16.60
N ASP A 92 9.44 -11.00 16.92
CA ASP A 92 9.11 -10.68 18.31
C ASP A 92 8.87 -12.02 19.01
N THR A 93 9.93 -12.57 19.59
CA THR A 93 9.81 -13.60 20.63
C THR A 93 10.38 -12.98 21.89
N ASP A 94 9.63 -12.02 22.45
CA ASP A 94 9.82 -11.60 23.84
C ASP A 94 9.49 -12.82 24.71
N THR A 95 10.52 -13.58 25.07
CA THR A 95 10.45 -14.55 26.16
C THR A 95 11.35 -14.03 27.27
N ASP A 96 10.91 -12.95 27.91
CA ASP A 96 11.42 -12.58 29.22
C ASP A 96 10.93 -13.66 30.20
N THR A 97 11.77 -14.64 30.47
CA THR A 97 11.61 -15.55 31.61
C THR A 97 12.72 -15.24 32.59
N ASP A 98 12.59 -14.13 33.31
CA ASP A 98 13.37 -13.87 34.52
C ASP A 98 12.90 -14.86 35.58
N THR A 99 13.72 -15.88 35.85
CA THR A 99 13.57 -16.74 37.03
C THR A 99 14.84 -16.65 37.85
N ASP A 100 14.99 -15.55 38.57
CA ASP A 100 16.00 -15.44 39.62
C ASP A 100 15.52 -16.23 40.84
N THR A 101 16.20 -17.34 41.13
CA THR A 101 16.04 -18.10 42.37
C THR A 101 17.37 -18.16 43.08
N ASP A 102 17.63 -17.21 43.98
CA ASP A 102 18.76 -17.29 44.90
C ASP A 102 18.23 -17.50 46.32
N THR A 103 18.43 -18.72 46.82
CA THR A 103 18.31 -19.06 48.24
C THR A 103 19.70 -19.40 48.74
N ASP A 104 20.42 -18.39 49.23
CA ASP A 104 21.71 -18.61 49.88
C ASP A 104 21.50 -19.01 51.34
N THR A 105 22.07 -20.16 51.70
CA THR A 105 22.30 -20.55 53.10
C THR A 105 23.74 -21.07 53.21
N ASP A 106 24.62 -20.11 53.45
CA ASP A 106 25.72 -20.11 54.40
C ASP A 106 26.98 -20.97 54.21
N THR A 107 28.08 -20.23 54.36
CA THR A 107 29.35 -20.54 55.04
C THR A 107 30.31 -21.50 54.36
N ASP A 108 31.18 -20.96 53.51
CA ASP A 108 32.61 -21.25 53.62
C ASP A 108 33.48 -20.11 53.08
N THR A 109 34.63 -19.94 53.74
CA THR A 109 35.62 -18.90 53.48
C THR A 109 36.59 -19.42 52.43
N ASP A 110 36.30 -19.18 51.15
CA ASP A 110 37.27 -19.39 50.08
C ASP A 110 37.33 -18.15 49.18
N THR A 111 38.54 -17.62 49.05
CA THR A 111 38.86 -16.48 48.18
C THR A 111 39.06 -17.02 46.78
N ASP A 112 37.97 -17.28 46.07
CA ASP A 112 38.01 -17.61 44.65
C ASP A 112 37.84 -16.32 43.85
N THR A 113 38.94 -15.90 43.24
CA THR A 113 38.94 -14.80 42.26
C THR A 113 38.48 -15.38 40.92
N ASP A 114 37.17 -15.43 40.72
CA ASP A 114 36.61 -15.79 39.42
C ASP A 114 36.85 -14.62 38.45
N THR A 115 37.86 -14.80 37.60
CA THR A 115 38.07 -13.93 36.44
C THR A 115 37.35 -14.57 35.27
N ASP A 116 36.06 -14.26 35.12
CA ASP A 116 35.31 -14.61 33.93
C ASP A 116 35.87 -13.81 32.74
N THR A 117 36.71 -14.47 31.95
CA THR A 117 37.13 -13.97 30.65
C THR A 117 36.14 -14.50 29.62
N ASP A 118 35.04 -13.77 29.43
CA ASP A 118 34.13 -14.01 28.31
C ASP A 118 34.90 -13.74 27.02
N THR A 119 35.37 -14.82 26.39
CA THR A 119 35.90 -14.77 25.03
C THR A 119 34.72 -14.93 24.08
N ASP A 120 34.02 -13.83 23.83
CA ASP A 120 33.05 -13.75 22.74
C ASP A 120 33.79 -14.01 21.43
N THR A 121 33.74 -15.25 20.96
CA THR A 121 34.14 -15.58 19.60
C THR A 121 32.98 -15.21 18.70
N ASP A 122 32.90 -13.93 18.35
CA ASP A 122 32.08 -13.44 17.25
C ASP A 122 32.52 -14.16 15.97
N THR A 123 31.88 -15.28 15.69
CA THR A 123 31.92 -15.86 14.35
C THR A 123 31.04 -14.95 13.52
N ASP A 124 31.62 -13.88 13.00
CA ASP A 124 31.10 -13.13 11.87
C ASP A 124 30.97 -14.12 10.71
N THR A 125 29.85 -14.84 10.67
CA THR A 125 29.38 -15.44 9.43
C THR A 125 29.16 -14.27 8.52
N ALA A 126 30.14 -14.04 7.64
CA ALA A 126 30.12 -13.02 6.62
C ALA A 126 28.80 -13.12 5.87
N THR A 127 27.83 -12.35 6.34
CA THR A 127 26.53 -12.22 5.71
C THR A 127 26.84 -11.44 4.46
N THR A 128 26.93 -12.18 3.35
CA THR A 128 26.99 -11.68 1.99
C THR A 128 26.17 -10.41 1.95
N THR A 129 26.82 -9.26 1.79
CA THR A 129 26.20 -7.94 1.92
C THR A 129 25.07 -7.86 0.89
N ALA A 130 23.84 -8.18 1.31
CA ALA A 130 22.68 -8.15 0.44
C ALA A 130 22.48 -6.68 0.09
N SER A 131 22.79 -6.31 -1.16
CA SER A 131 22.68 -4.94 -1.60
C SER A 131 21.22 -4.51 -1.47
N LYS A 132 20.97 -3.43 -0.73
CA LYS A 132 19.63 -2.87 -0.53
C LYS A 132 19.01 -2.58 -1.91
N PRO A 133 17.82 -3.14 -2.21
CA PRO A 133 17.18 -2.89 -3.49
C PRO A 133 16.77 -1.41 -3.60
N SER A 134 16.94 -0.85 -4.79
CA SER A 134 16.34 0.43 -5.15
C SER A 134 14.93 0.18 -5.70
N TYR A 135 13.93 0.96 -5.29
CA TYR A 135 12.56 0.81 -5.79
C TYR A 135 12.24 1.87 -6.83
N GLN A 136 11.44 1.50 -7.84
CA GLN A 136 10.85 2.42 -8.80
C GLN A 136 9.37 2.12 -8.99
N ILE A 137 8.57 3.16 -9.21
CA ILE A 137 7.17 2.99 -9.59
C ILE A 137 7.08 2.32 -10.97
N SER A 138 6.36 1.22 -11.02
CA SER A 138 6.15 0.41 -12.24
C SER A 138 4.74 0.49 -12.80
N SER A 139 3.81 1.18 -12.12
CA SER A 139 2.43 1.39 -12.59
C SER A 139 2.02 2.86 -12.54
N LYS A 140 0.83 3.20 -13.06
CA LYS A 140 0.16 4.44 -12.65
C LYS A 140 -0.27 4.36 -11.19
N VAL A 141 -0.33 5.52 -10.53
CA VAL A 141 -0.99 5.65 -9.24
C VAL A 141 -2.50 5.60 -9.48
N VAL A 142 -3.20 4.74 -8.73
CA VAL A 142 -4.65 4.59 -8.85
C VAL A 142 -5.32 4.71 -7.50
N THR A 143 -6.48 5.33 -7.46
CA THR A 143 -7.30 5.42 -6.26
C THR A 143 -8.57 4.64 -6.46
N ALA A 144 -8.85 3.73 -5.54
CA ALA A 144 -10.13 3.04 -5.45
C ALA A 144 -10.95 3.63 -4.31
N PHE A 145 -12.25 3.83 -4.52
CA PHE A 145 -13.14 4.33 -3.48
C PHE A 145 -14.56 3.80 -3.62
N VAL A 146 -15.32 3.86 -2.52
CA VAL A 146 -16.72 3.46 -2.48
C VAL A 146 -17.55 4.41 -1.63
N SER A 147 -18.88 4.26 -1.67
CA SER A 147 -19.82 5.01 -0.81
C SER A 147 -19.71 4.67 0.68
N ASN A 148 -19.31 3.44 1.03
CA ASN A 148 -19.05 3.03 2.40
C ASN A 148 -17.86 3.81 2.97
N PRO A 149 -18.00 4.54 4.10
CA PRO A 149 -16.90 5.29 4.70
C PRO A 149 -15.91 4.41 5.48
N ALA A 150 -16.31 3.21 5.91
CA ALA A 150 -15.46 2.30 6.67
C ALA A 150 -14.62 1.44 5.72
N THR A 151 -13.49 2.00 5.27
CA THR A 151 -12.63 1.40 4.24
C THR A 151 -11.24 1.01 4.71
N ASP A 152 -10.92 1.21 5.99
CA ASP A 152 -9.60 0.89 6.56
C ASP A 152 -9.42 -0.61 6.81
N HIS A 153 -10.53 -1.34 7.00
CA HIS A 153 -10.57 -2.79 7.23
C HIS A 153 -11.76 -3.41 6.51
N LEU A 154 -11.56 -3.86 5.28
CA LEU A 154 -12.59 -4.50 4.48
C LEU A 154 -12.76 -5.97 4.89
N ALA A 155 -14.01 -6.43 4.96
CA ALA A 155 -14.33 -7.83 5.23
C ALA A 155 -13.86 -8.77 4.11
N GLN A 156 -13.87 -8.29 2.87
CA GLN A 156 -13.29 -8.97 1.72
C GLN A 156 -12.26 -8.05 1.06
N PRO A 157 -11.06 -8.55 0.72
CA PRO A 157 -10.05 -7.73 0.06
C PRO A 157 -10.51 -7.36 -1.35
N VAL A 158 -10.12 -6.17 -1.81
CA VAL A 158 -10.27 -5.79 -3.21
C VAL A 158 -9.11 -6.32 -4.03
N ILE A 159 -9.39 -6.66 -5.28
CA ILE A 159 -8.38 -7.09 -6.23
C ILE A 159 -8.12 -5.96 -7.22
N LEU A 160 -6.87 -5.52 -7.29
CA LEU A 160 -6.40 -4.48 -8.20
C LEU A 160 -5.41 -5.07 -9.20
N THR A 161 -5.74 -4.98 -10.50
CA THR A 161 -4.81 -5.36 -11.57
C THR A 161 -4.23 -4.11 -12.19
N PHE A 162 -2.90 -3.96 -12.12
CA PHE A 162 -2.18 -2.80 -12.64
C PHE A 162 -1.45 -3.15 -13.93
N LYS A 163 -1.54 -2.26 -14.91
CA LYS A 163 -0.69 -2.31 -16.10
C LYS A 163 0.68 -1.70 -15.82
N HIS A 164 1.73 -2.38 -16.27
CA HIS A 164 3.09 -1.89 -16.16
C HIS A 164 3.34 -0.70 -17.10
N LEU A 165 4.07 0.30 -16.62
CA LEU A 165 4.51 1.45 -17.42
C LEU A 165 5.48 1.04 -18.54
N GLN A 166 6.24 -0.02 -18.30
CA GLN A 166 7.17 -0.62 -19.25
C GLN A 166 7.04 -2.14 -19.21
N VAL A 167 6.89 -2.76 -20.38
CA VAL A 167 6.92 -4.22 -20.51
C VAL A 167 8.39 -4.65 -20.44
N ARG A 168 8.73 -5.49 -19.47
CA ARG A 168 10.10 -5.99 -19.27
C ARG A 168 10.09 -7.51 -19.29
N ALA A 169 11.14 -8.11 -19.87
CA ALA A 169 11.30 -9.56 -19.87
C ALA A 169 11.46 -10.06 -18.43
N GLU A 170 10.64 -11.02 -18.03
CA GLU A 170 10.61 -11.56 -16.68
C GLU A 170 11.99 -12.11 -16.29
N SER A 171 12.51 -11.69 -15.14
CA SER A 171 13.79 -12.13 -14.60
C SER A 171 13.65 -12.38 -13.11
N ALA A 172 14.46 -13.30 -12.58
CA ALA A 172 14.52 -13.59 -11.14
C ALA A 172 14.91 -12.35 -10.30
N GLU A 173 15.44 -11.31 -10.93
CA GLU A 173 15.88 -10.06 -10.30
C GLU A 173 14.75 -9.02 -10.19
N MET A 174 13.63 -9.18 -10.91
CA MET A 174 12.51 -8.26 -10.84
C MET A 174 11.52 -8.68 -9.75
N ASN A 175 11.48 -7.91 -8.66
CA ASN A 175 10.49 -8.10 -7.60
C ASN A 175 9.45 -6.97 -7.59
N TYR A 176 8.22 -7.30 -7.99
CA TYR A 176 7.08 -6.39 -7.91
C TYR A 176 6.44 -6.42 -6.50
N THR A 177 6.13 -5.24 -5.97
CA THR A 177 5.52 -5.05 -4.65
C THR A 177 4.31 -4.13 -4.75
N CYS A 178 3.17 -4.56 -4.20
CA CYS A 178 1.96 -3.76 -4.11
C CYS A 178 2.03 -2.82 -2.90
N VAL A 179 1.78 -1.54 -3.11
CA VAL A 179 1.84 -0.53 -2.05
C VAL A 179 0.65 0.41 -2.08
N PHE A 180 0.35 1.01 -0.94
CA PHE A 180 -0.62 2.08 -0.78
C PHE A 180 0.03 3.32 -0.16
N TRP A 181 -0.57 4.49 -0.40
CA TRP A 181 -0.12 5.73 0.22
C TRP A 181 -0.61 5.82 1.66
N SER A 182 0.31 5.79 2.61
CA SER A 182 0.05 5.99 4.03
C SER A 182 0.28 7.46 4.39
N GLU A 183 -0.78 8.16 4.75
CA GLU A 183 -0.70 9.54 5.27
C GLU A 183 0.04 9.56 6.62
N GLY A 184 0.93 10.54 6.84
CA GLY A 184 1.69 10.69 8.10
C GLY A 184 0.99 11.59 9.12
N ARG A 185 1.38 11.50 10.41
CA ARG A 185 1.02 12.50 11.43
C ARG A 185 1.88 13.75 11.27
N VAL A 186 1.32 14.90 11.63
CA VAL A 186 1.69 16.32 11.39
C VAL A 186 3.18 16.73 11.50
N GLN A 187 4.09 15.86 11.97
CA GLN A 187 5.53 16.13 12.04
C GLN A 187 6.36 15.47 10.92
N GLU A 188 5.77 14.57 10.11
CA GLU A 188 6.42 14.00 8.93
C GLU A 188 5.75 14.54 7.66
N ALA A 189 6.50 15.30 6.88
CA ALA A 189 6.03 16.01 5.71
C ALA A 189 5.51 15.05 4.61
N GLY A 190 4.22 14.74 4.65
CA GLY A 190 3.42 14.35 3.48
C GLY A 190 3.07 12.87 3.28
N GLY A 191 3.51 11.94 4.13
CA GLY A 191 3.20 10.51 4.01
C GLY A 191 4.19 9.70 3.16
N ALA A 192 3.99 8.38 3.09
CA ALA A 192 4.91 7.45 2.42
C ALA A 192 4.19 6.21 1.86
N TRP A 193 4.83 5.52 0.90
CA TRP A 193 4.35 4.24 0.39
C TRP A 193 4.53 3.12 1.44
N SER A 194 3.49 2.32 1.66
CA SER A 194 3.50 1.19 2.60
C SER A 194 2.95 -0.07 1.95
N ARG A 195 3.50 -1.23 2.34
CA ARG A 195 3.01 -2.56 1.92
C ARG A 195 1.88 -3.10 2.81
N ARG A 196 1.60 -2.46 3.95
CA ARG A 196 0.68 -3.00 4.97
C ARG A 196 -0.71 -3.21 4.38
N GLY A 197 -1.31 -4.36 4.66
CA GLY A 197 -2.63 -4.69 4.15
C GLY A 197 -2.73 -4.86 2.63
N CYS A 198 -1.61 -4.94 1.89
CA CYS A 198 -1.58 -5.23 0.46
C CYS A 198 -0.58 -6.35 0.15
N THR A 199 -0.98 -7.31 -0.68
CA THR A 199 -0.15 -8.45 -1.09
C THR A 199 -0.17 -8.61 -2.60
N LYS A 200 0.98 -8.96 -3.20
CA LYS A 200 1.05 -9.35 -4.60
C LYS A 200 0.49 -10.75 -4.75
N VAL A 201 -0.56 -10.90 -5.56
CA VAL A 201 -1.15 -12.19 -5.92
C VAL A 201 -0.35 -12.85 -7.04
N THR A 202 -0.12 -12.12 -8.13
CA THR A 202 0.69 -12.56 -9.25
C THR A 202 1.26 -11.36 -9.99
N SER A 203 2.33 -11.56 -10.75
CA SER A 203 2.88 -10.56 -11.63
C SER A 203 3.50 -11.24 -12.84
N ASN A 204 3.46 -10.56 -13.98
CA ASN A 204 4.13 -10.96 -15.21
C ASN A 204 4.73 -9.71 -15.88
N ALA A 205 5.32 -9.87 -17.07
CA ALA A 205 5.93 -8.77 -17.82
C ALA A 205 5.04 -7.52 -18.01
N THR A 206 3.72 -7.70 -18.05
CA THR A 206 2.76 -6.67 -18.48
C THR A 206 1.88 -6.13 -17.36
N HIS A 207 1.59 -6.93 -16.33
CA HIS A 207 0.65 -6.58 -15.28
C HIS A 207 1.02 -7.21 -13.94
N THR A 208 0.61 -6.55 -12.86
CA THR A 208 0.67 -7.07 -11.49
C THR A 208 -0.72 -7.04 -10.86
N VAL A 209 -1.08 -8.13 -10.19
CA VAL A 209 -2.34 -8.28 -9.46
C VAL A 209 -2.06 -8.18 -7.97
N CYS A 210 -2.79 -7.29 -7.30
CA CYS A 210 -2.68 -6.99 -5.89
C CYS A 210 -3.99 -7.33 -5.17
N SER A 211 -3.88 -7.87 -3.96
CA SER A 211 -5.00 -8.07 -3.02
C SER A 211 -4.80 -7.14 -1.83
N CYS A 212 -5.73 -6.22 -1.60
CA CYS A 212 -5.64 -5.22 -0.54
C CYS A 212 -6.87 -5.22 0.38
N THR A 213 -6.65 -5.11 1.68
CA THR A 213 -7.69 -5.19 2.73
C THR A 213 -8.28 -3.84 3.12
N HIS A 214 -8.00 -2.79 2.34
CA HIS A 214 -8.45 -1.43 2.57
C HIS A 214 -8.58 -0.69 1.24
N LEU A 215 -9.21 0.48 1.21
CA LEU A 215 -9.22 1.38 0.05
C LEU A 215 -8.33 2.60 0.32
N SER A 216 -7.52 2.96 -0.67
CA SER A 216 -6.59 4.08 -0.64
C SER A 216 -6.17 4.44 -2.07
N SER A 217 -5.06 5.17 -2.20
CA SER A 217 -4.28 5.30 -3.40
C SER A 217 -3.18 4.24 -3.42
N PHE A 218 -3.06 3.53 -4.53
CA PHE A 218 -2.21 2.36 -4.71
C PHE A 218 -1.27 2.52 -5.90
N ALA A 219 -0.15 1.82 -5.84
CA ALA A 219 0.79 1.66 -6.93
C ALA A 219 1.51 0.31 -6.85
N VAL A 220 2.19 -0.05 -7.93
CA VAL A 220 3.12 -1.18 -7.97
C VAL A 220 4.53 -0.63 -8.05
N LEU A 221 5.39 -1.09 -7.16
CA LEU A 221 6.82 -0.85 -7.18
C LEU A 221 7.54 -2.05 -7.77
N MET A 222 8.69 -1.79 -8.35
CA MET A 222 9.61 -2.81 -8.82
C MET A 222 10.97 -2.56 -8.17
N ALA A 223 11.50 -3.59 -7.52
CA ALA A 223 12.85 -3.59 -6.98
C ALA A 223 13.87 -3.78 -8.10
N LEU A 224 14.91 -2.96 -8.09
CA LEU A 224 16.12 -3.09 -8.88
C LEU A 224 17.28 -3.28 -7.91
N TYR A 225 17.92 -4.43 -7.97
CA TYR A 225 19.17 -4.66 -7.25
C TYR A 225 20.28 -3.88 -7.93
N PRO A 226 21.08 -3.08 -7.21
CA PRO A 226 22.16 -2.34 -7.83
C PRO A 226 23.20 -3.31 -8.39
N VAL A 227 23.37 -3.28 -9.72
CA VAL A 227 24.64 -3.67 -10.34
C VAL A 227 25.64 -2.59 -9.94
N LYS A 228 26.82 -2.97 -9.40
CA LYS A 228 27.85 -2.03 -8.90
C LYS A 228 28.18 -0.96 -9.94
N VAL A 229 27.52 0.19 -9.87
CA VAL A 229 27.90 1.43 -10.56
C VAL A 229 27.57 2.59 -9.62
N HIS A 230 28.62 3.25 -9.13
CA HIS A 230 28.53 4.35 -8.18
C HIS A 230 28.08 5.64 -8.87
N THR A 231 26.87 6.11 -8.57
CA THR A 231 26.53 7.54 -8.61
C THR A 231 25.47 7.85 -7.56
N HIS A 232 25.79 8.70 -6.57
CA HIS A 232 24.83 9.25 -5.62
C HIS A 232 24.17 10.51 -6.19
N THR A 233 22.84 10.59 -6.13
CA THR A 233 22.09 11.83 -6.31
C THR A 233 20.98 11.90 -5.27
N HIS A 234 21.06 12.89 -4.37
CA HIS A 234 19.96 13.24 -3.47
C HIS A 234 19.03 14.24 -4.17
N THR A 235 17.72 14.01 -4.13
CA THR A 235 16.71 15.00 -4.52
C THR A 235 15.60 15.08 -3.47
N HIS A 236 15.22 16.30 -3.10
CA HIS A 236 14.12 16.61 -2.19
C HIS A 236 12.82 16.74 -3.01
N THR A 237 11.70 16.19 -2.56
CA THR A 237 10.41 16.26 -3.26
C THR A 237 9.31 16.82 -2.37
N ASN A 238 8.50 17.73 -2.93
CA ASN A 238 7.35 18.35 -2.27
C ASN A 238 6.13 17.42 -2.38
N THR A 239 5.67 16.90 -1.24
CA THR A 239 4.48 16.05 -1.10
C THR A 239 3.29 16.89 -0.64
N HIS A 240 2.45 17.34 -1.59
CA HIS A 240 1.24 18.10 -1.26
C HIS A 240 0.00 17.73 -2.10
N THR A 241 -0.02 16.57 -2.78
CA THR A 241 -1.03 16.28 -3.83
C THR A 241 -1.72 14.90 -3.75
N LEU A 242 -1.56 14.15 -2.65
CA LEU A 242 -2.26 12.86 -2.48
C LEU A 242 -3.41 12.89 -1.45
N GLY A 243 -3.58 14.00 -0.73
CA GLY A 243 -4.73 14.23 0.16
C GLY A 243 -6.06 14.50 -0.57
N ASP A 244 -6.06 14.55 -1.90
CA ASP A 244 -7.21 14.99 -2.72
C ASP A 244 -8.29 13.91 -2.93
N VAL A 245 -8.06 12.68 -2.46
CA VAL A 245 -9.03 11.57 -2.59
C VAL A 245 -10.20 11.71 -1.61
N LYS A 246 -9.92 11.99 -0.33
CA LYS A 246 -10.96 12.25 0.67
C LYS A 246 -11.84 13.44 0.24
N ILE A 247 -11.24 14.46 -0.37
CA ILE A 247 -11.94 15.63 -0.91
C ILE A 247 -12.81 15.24 -2.11
N MET A 248 -12.33 14.37 -3.02
CA MET A 248 -13.13 13.87 -4.15
C MET A 248 -14.37 13.10 -3.71
N LEU A 249 -14.28 12.19 -2.72
CA LEU A 249 -15.46 11.49 -2.18
C LEU A 249 -16.47 12.47 -1.54
N LEU A 250 -16.00 13.39 -0.70
CA LEU A 250 -16.86 14.39 -0.07
C LEU A 250 -17.62 15.22 -1.13
N THR A 251 -16.92 15.61 -2.19
CA THR A 251 -17.51 16.38 -3.29
C THR A 251 -18.53 15.54 -4.08
N LEU A 252 -18.24 14.27 -4.37
CA LEU A 252 -19.15 13.37 -5.08
C LEU A 252 -20.41 13.05 -4.26
N CYS A 253 -20.29 12.80 -2.96
CA CYS A 253 -21.44 12.60 -2.06
C CYS A 253 -22.37 13.81 -2.04
N CYS A 254 -21.82 15.03 -1.98
CA CYS A 254 -22.61 16.27 -2.07
C CYS A 254 -23.31 16.46 -3.43
N GLN A 255 -22.82 15.86 -4.52
CA GLN A 255 -23.46 15.94 -5.83
C GLN A 255 -24.50 14.83 -6.06
N LEU A 256 -24.54 13.82 -5.20
CA LEU A 256 -25.41 12.65 -5.30
C LEU A 256 -26.63 12.69 -4.36
N SER A 257 -26.60 13.54 -3.32
CA SER A 257 -27.73 13.89 -2.44
C SER A 257 -28.53 15.06 -3.00
#